data_AF-A0AB39TDV5-F1
#
_entry.id   AF-A0AB39TDV5-F1
#
_cell.length_a   1.000
_cell.length_b   1.000
_cell.length_c   1.000
_cell.angle_alpha   90.00
_cell.angle_beta   90.00
_cell.angle_gamma   90.00
#
_symmetry.space_group_name_H-M   'P 1'
#
loop_
_entity.id
_entity.type
_entity.pdbx_description
1 polymer ?
#
loop_
_entity_poly.entity_id
_entity_poly.type
_entity_poly.pdbx_seq_one_letter_code
_entity_poly.pdbx_strand_id
1 'polypeptide(L)'
;MGEGTRAIGTGRGEGSGVGAGVGAGDGIRWLAGLRGELDGVLFARGIAPHELARRMGADPAAGTEPISGTEVWDLDIESYRPGDDGDGVVRVGECGGWSFAIEYGDSTGGERLTEIAAGGVEVVHFRPMPEHPPALLDYARDGAVLCGFGLGEERWRWGREPDLLLPELVAAEVLAPGGTAPADRGGPEEGYAAVRERTLGVVERRFGLGLPRAALGELRLPAYAVRGTPGMSR
;
A
#
# COMPACT_ATOMS: atom_id res chain seq x y z
N MET A 1 17.02 -59.19 -41.59
CA MET A 1 16.72 -58.27 -42.72
C MET A 1 15.64 -57.32 -42.23
N GLY A 2 15.85 -56.04 -41.94
CA GLY A 2 17.02 -55.18 -42.09
C GLY A 2 17.10 -54.13 -40.97
N GLU A 3 18.22 -53.41 -40.97
CA GLU A 3 18.65 -52.37 -40.05
C GLU A 3 18.06 -50.98 -40.34
N GLY A 4 18.22 -50.09 -39.35
CA GLY A 4 18.35 -48.63 -39.49
C GLY A 4 17.34 -47.86 -38.64
N THR A 5 17.63 -46.76 -37.94
CA THR A 5 18.82 -45.93 -37.70
C THR A 5 18.46 -45.01 -36.52
N ARG A 6 19.42 -44.65 -35.65
CA ARG A 6 19.28 -43.62 -34.60
C ARG A 6 19.17 -42.21 -35.20
N ALA A 7 18.43 -41.32 -34.55
CA ALA A 7 18.70 -39.88 -34.58
C ALA A 7 18.47 -39.25 -33.20
N ILE A 8 19.34 -38.30 -32.88
CA ILE A 8 19.51 -37.52 -31.65
C ILE A 8 18.93 -36.13 -31.96
N GLY A 9 18.19 -35.50 -31.05
CA GLY A 9 17.65 -34.16 -31.27
C GLY A 9 17.13 -33.51 -29.99
N THR A 10 17.91 -32.57 -29.50
CA THR A 10 17.70 -31.67 -28.34
C THR A 10 16.51 -30.72 -28.50
N GLY A 11 15.84 -30.38 -27.39
CA GLY A 11 14.89 -29.27 -27.34
C GLY A 11 14.48 -28.92 -25.91
N ARG A 12 15.21 -27.97 -25.30
CA ARG A 12 14.77 -27.18 -24.13
C ARG A 12 13.62 -26.25 -24.53
N GLY A 13 12.79 -25.92 -23.55
CA GLY A 13 11.81 -24.82 -23.55
C GLY A 13 10.93 -24.98 -22.31
N GLU A 14 11.35 -24.46 -21.16
CA GLU A 14 10.91 -23.15 -20.65
C GLU A 14 9.37 -23.14 -20.49
N GLY A 15 8.85 -23.27 -19.27
CA GLY A 15 8.99 -22.21 -18.28
C GLY A 15 7.89 -21.18 -18.52
N SER A 16 6.65 -21.52 -18.18
CA SER A 16 5.61 -20.51 -17.97
C SER A 16 5.27 -20.55 -16.49
N GLY A 17 5.96 -19.68 -15.76
CA GLY A 17 5.63 -19.36 -14.38
C GLY A 17 4.21 -18.85 -14.34
N VAL A 18 3.35 -19.61 -13.67
CA VAL A 18 2.01 -19.18 -13.31
C VAL A 18 2.19 -18.06 -12.30
N GLY A 19 2.06 -16.81 -12.75
CA GLY A 19 1.91 -15.68 -11.85
C GLY A 19 0.73 -15.99 -10.94
N ALA A 20 0.99 -16.08 -9.63
CA ALA A 20 -0.03 -16.31 -8.63
C ALA A 20 -0.93 -15.08 -8.57
N GLY A 21 -1.96 -15.05 -9.41
CA GLY A 21 -3.08 -14.12 -9.26
C GLY A 21 -3.76 -14.41 -7.93
N VAL A 22 -3.53 -13.55 -6.95
CA VAL A 22 -4.25 -13.61 -5.68
C VAL A 22 -5.70 -13.25 -5.98
N GLY A 23 -6.63 -14.15 -5.67
CA GLY A 23 -8.06 -13.95 -5.88
C GLY A 23 -8.59 -12.69 -5.20
N ALA A 24 -9.78 -12.23 -5.62
CA ALA A 24 -10.42 -10.99 -5.17
C ALA A 24 -10.15 -10.73 -3.67
N GLY A 25 -9.24 -9.79 -3.40
CA GLY A 25 -8.79 -9.51 -2.04
C GLY A 25 -9.93 -9.05 -1.16
N ASP A 26 -9.76 -9.19 0.15
CA ASP A 26 -10.59 -8.46 1.10
C ASP A 26 -10.59 -6.97 0.73
N GLY A 27 -11.69 -6.27 1.01
CA GLY A 27 -11.69 -4.80 0.99
C GLY A 27 -10.67 -4.22 1.98
N ILE A 28 -10.52 -2.90 2.05
CA ILE A 28 -9.53 -2.25 2.93
C ILE A 28 -10.09 -1.76 4.27
N ARG A 29 -11.40 -1.87 4.50
CA ARG A 29 -12.06 -1.39 5.74
C ARG A 29 -11.42 -1.89 7.03
N TRP A 30 -10.91 -3.13 7.01
CA TRP A 30 -10.29 -3.74 8.18
C TRP A 30 -8.99 -3.04 8.62
N LEU A 31 -8.38 -2.20 7.78
CA LEU A 31 -7.24 -1.36 8.16
C LEU A 31 -7.59 -0.35 9.28
N ALA A 32 -8.89 -0.05 9.50
CA ALA A 32 -9.33 0.72 10.67
C ALA A 32 -8.94 0.02 12.00
N GLY A 33 -8.80 -1.30 11.99
CA GLY A 33 -8.46 -2.10 13.15
C GLY A 33 -6.99 -2.05 13.56
N LEU A 34 -6.08 -1.61 12.69
CA LEU A 34 -4.63 -1.72 12.92
C LEU A 34 -4.13 -0.89 14.11
N ARG A 35 -3.14 -1.43 14.81
CA ARG A 35 -2.53 -0.93 16.05
C ARG A 35 -1.00 -1.04 16.04
N GLY A 36 -0.37 -0.91 14.87
CA GLY A 36 1.09 -0.86 14.73
C GLY A 36 1.72 -2.09 14.07
N GLU A 37 0.93 -2.91 13.36
CA GLU A 37 1.43 -4.07 12.63
C GLU A 37 2.24 -3.71 11.37
N LEU A 38 2.19 -2.44 10.95
CA LEU A 38 2.85 -1.85 9.78
C LEU A 38 2.89 -0.33 9.92
N ASP A 39 3.78 0.32 9.16
CA ASP A 39 3.95 1.78 9.15
C ASP A 39 3.12 2.47 8.06
N GLY A 40 2.80 1.75 6.98
CA GLY A 40 1.98 2.27 5.87
C GLY A 40 1.56 1.20 4.87
N VAL A 41 0.49 1.50 4.12
CA VAL A 41 0.12 0.76 2.92
C VAL A 41 -0.06 1.74 1.78
N LEU A 42 0.69 1.53 0.71
CA LEU A 42 0.62 2.35 -0.50
C LEU A 42 0.11 1.50 -1.66
N PHE A 43 -0.96 1.97 -2.31
CA PHE A 43 -1.52 1.37 -3.52
C PHE A 43 -1.17 2.24 -4.73
N ALA A 44 -0.70 1.63 -5.82
CA ALA A 44 -0.42 2.32 -7.07
C ALA A 44 -1.05 1.61 -8.28
N ARG A 45 -1.76 2.36 -9.13
CA ARG A 45 -2.36 1.87 -10.37
C ARG A 45 -1.63 2.42 -11.58
N GLY A 46 -1.40 1.56 -12.57
CA GLY A 46 -0.68 1.90 -13.81
C GLY A 46 0.81 1.52 -13.79
N ILE A 47 1.30 0.94 -12.70
CA ILE A 47 2.65 0.37 -12.58
C ILE A 47 2.61 -1.01 -11.92
N ALA A 48 3.60 -1.84 -12.24
CA ALA A 48 3.78 -3.16 -11.64
C ALA A 48 4.42 -3.08 -10.25
N PRO A 49 4.34 -4.13 -9.41
CA PRO A 49 4.81 -4.07 -8.02
C PRO A 49 6.31 -3.77 -7.87
N HIS A 50 7.16 -4.31 -8.75
CA HIS A 50 8.60 -4.03 -8.74
C HIS A 50 8.91 -2.57 -9.15
N GLU A 51 8.11 -1.99 -10.05
CA GLU A 51 8.26 -0.58 -10.44
C GLU A 51 7.80 0.33 -9.30
N LEU A 52 6.79 -0.07 -8.54
CA LEU A 52 6.42 0.63 -7.30
C LEU A 52 7.59 0.63 -6.30
N ALA A 53 8.16 -0.53 -5.98
CA ALA A 53 9.35 -0.62 -5.12
C ALA A 53 10.51 0.26 -5.63
N ARG A 54 10.78 0.25 -6.94
CA ARG A 54 11.81 1.11 -7.55
C ARG A 54 11.54 2.60 -7.33
N ARG A 55 10.29 3.05 -7.50
CA ARG A 55 9.91 4.45 -7.26
C ARG A 55 9.94 4.82 -5.79
N MET A 56 9.82 3.85 -4.89
CA MET A 56 10.10 4.02 -3.46
C MET A 56 11.62 4.07 -3.17
N GLY A 57 12.49 3.80 -4.15
CA GLY A 57 13.94 3.92 -3.99
C GLY A 57 14.68 2.59 -3.87
N ALA A 58 13.98 1.47 -4.04
CA ALA A 58 14.63 0.17 -4.10
C ALA A 58 15.50 0.00 -5.37
N ASP A 59 16.57 -0.76 -5.23
CA ASP A 59 17.22 -1.40 -6.38
C ASP A 59 16.38 -2.62 -6.81
N PRO A 60 15.83 -2.66 -8.04
CA PRO A 60 15.04 -3.79 -8.53
C PRO A 60 15.79 -5.13 -8.53
N ALA A 61 17.13 -5.10 -8.57
CA ALA A 61 17.97 -6.29 -8.55
C ALA A 61 18.22 -6.83 -7.13
N ALA A 62 17.91 -6.04 -6.09
CA ALA A 62 18.18 -6.37 -4.68
C ALA A 62 16.94 -6.89 -3.92
N GLY A 63 15.92 -7.34 -4.65
CA GLY A 63 14.74 -7.95 -4.03
C GLY A 63 15.08 -9.30 -3.39
N THR A 64 14.42 -9.60 -2.28
CA THR A 64 14.51 -10.92 -1.65
C THR A 64 13.61 -11.93 -2.36
N GLU A 65 13.92 -13.22 -2.19
CA GLU A 65 12.92 -14.27 -2.38
C GLU A 65 11.68 -13.98 -1.50
N PRO A 66 10.45 -14.31 -1.94
CA PRO A 66 9.24 -13.94 -1.21
C PRO A 66 9.27 -14.30 0.28
N ILE A 67 8.88 -13.34 1.12
CA ILE A 67 8.88 -13.43 2.58
C ILE A 67 7.50 -13.12 3.17
N SER A 68 7.17 -13.79 4.27
CA SER A 68 5.98 -13.51 5.06
C SER A 68 6.14 -12.20 5.84
N GLY A 69 5.05 -11.64 6.35
CA GLY A 69 5.12 -10.42 7.17
C GLY A 69 5.76 -10.64 8.53
N THR A 70 5.79 -11.88 9.00
CA THR A 70 6.52 -12.26 10.21
C THR A 70 8.03 -12.32 9.96
N GLU A 71 8.47 -12.81 8.79
CA GLU A 71 9.89 -12.88 8.42
C GLU A 71 10.53 -11.51 8.18
N VAL A 72 9.74 -10.45 7.95
CA VAL A 72 10.25 -9.07 7.82
C VAL A 72 10.99 -8.63 9.09
N TRP A 73 10.50 -9.05 10.25
CA TRP A 73 11.09 -8.68 11.54
C TRP A 73 12.47 -9.32 11.79
N ASP A 74 12.84 -10.33 10.98
CA ASP A 74 14.15 -10.97 11.02
C ASP A 74 15.19 -10.24 10.14
N LEU A 75 14.82 -9.13 9.47
CA LEU A 75 15.70 -8.36 8.58
C LEU A 75 16.55 -7.30 9.30
N ASP A 76 16.65 -7.34 10.63
CA ASP A 76 17.43 -6.40 11.44
C ASP A 76 17.15 -4.91 11.10
N ILE A 77 15.87 -4.57 10.88
CA ILE A 77 15.45 -3.21 10.50
C ILE A 77 15.67 -2.26 11.68
N GLU A 78 16.62 -1.32 11.55
CA GLU A 78 16.80 -0.23 12.49
C GLU A 78 16.05 1.01 12.01
N SER A 79 14.79 1.14 12.42
CA SER A 79 13.88 2.19 11.93
C SER A 79 14.25 3.62 12.36
N TYR A 80 15.14 3.79 13.34
CA TYR A 80 15.55 5.11 13.81
C TYR A 80 17.03 5.12 14.18
N ARG A 81 17.77 6.06 13.57
CA ARG A 81 19.17 6.36 13.90
C ARG A 81 19.30 7.84 14.28
N PRO A 82 19.84 8.17 15.45
CA PRO A 82 20.01 9.57 15.83
C PRO A 82 20.92 10.33 14.84
N GLY A 83 20.33 11.26 14.08
CA GLY A 83 21.07 12.13 13.16
C GLY A 83 21.29 11.57 11.75
N ASP A 84 20.77 10.37 11.46
CA ASP A 84 20.85 9.70 10.17
C ASP A 84 19.51 9.04 9.81
N ASP A 85 19.37 8.62 8.56
CA ASP A 85 18.23 7.87 8.04
C ASP A 85 18.16 6.44 8.65
N GLY A 86 16.94 5.97 8.95
CA GLY A 86 16.68 4.60 9.41
C GLY A 86 16.69 3.59 8.25
N ASP A 87 16.34 2.34 8.53
CA ASP A 87 16.08 1.34 7.50
C ASP A 87 14.59 1.29 7.15
N GLY A 88 14.31 1.23 5.85
CA GLY A 88 12.95 1.11 5.32
C GLY A 88 12.83 -0.12 4.42
N VAL A 89 11.84 -0.96 4.69
CA VAL A 89 11.55 -2.17 3.90
C VAL A 89 10.11 -2.13 3.41
N VAL A 90 9.90 -2.58 2.19
CA VAL A 90 8.56 -2.81 1.64
C VAL A 90 8.39 -4.23 1.17
N ARG A 91 7.19 -4.78 1.35
CA ARG A 91 6.74 -5.99 0.67
C ARG A 91 5.70 -5.63 -0.37
N VAL A 92 5.90 -6.08 -1.61
CA VAL A 92 5.07 -5.66 -2.74
C VAL A 92 4.25 -6.79 -3.34
N GLY A 93 3.05 -6.48 -3.79
CA GLY A 93 2.15 -7.42 -4.45
C GLY A 93 1.14 -6.70 -5.34
N GLU A 94 0.19 -7.45 -5.88
CA GLU A 94 -0.89 -6.92 -6.71
C GLU A 94 -2.25 -7.43 -6.22
N CYS A 95 -3.26 -6.56 -6.22
CA CYS A 95 -4.64 -6.92 -5.94
C CYS A 95 -5.60 -5.98 -6.69
N GLY A 96 -6.56 -6.53 -7.42
CA GLY A 96 -7.62 -5.73 -8.05
C GLY A 96 -7.13 -4.71 -9.08
N GLY A 97 -6.02 -4.99 -9.78
CA GLY A 97 -5.41 -4.05 -10.74
C GLY A 97 -4.61 -2.91 -10.10
N TRP A 98 -4.39 -2.97 -8.79
CA TRP A 98 -3.49 -2.10 -8.04
C TRP A 98 -2.27 -2.90 -7.58
N SER A 99 -1.07 -2.36 -7.84
CA SER A 99 0.10 -2.74 -7.07
C SER A 99 -0.04 -2.21 -5.66
N PHE A 100 0.46 -2.93 -4.67
CA PHE A 100 0.52 -2.44 -3.29
C PHE A 100 1.90 -2.67 -2.69
N ALA A 101 2.27 -1.82 -1.74
CA ALA A 101 3.42 -1.96 -0.87
C ALA A 101 2.96 -1.91 0.59
N ILE A 102 3.39 -2.87 1.40
CA ILE A 102 3.29 -2.83 2.86
C ILE A 102 4.61 -2.32 3.39
N GLU A 103 4.56 -1.25 4.17
CA GLU A 103 5.72 -0.48 4.61
C GLU A 103 6.10 -0.83 6.05
N TYR A 104 7.40 -0.96 6.28
CA TYR A 104 8.03 -1.27 7.56
C TYR A 104 9.24 -0.36 7.79
N GLY A 105 9.38 0.12 9.01
CA GLY A 105 10.44 1.01 9.44
C GLY A 105 10.36 2.38 8.77
N ASP A 106 11.53 2.93 8.45
CA ASP A 106 11.69 4.25 7.84
C ASP A 106 11.46 4.21 6.31
N SER A 107 10.28 3.73 5.91
CA SER A 107 9.89 3.62 4.50
C SER A 107 9.69 4.99 3.86
N THR A 108 9.97 5.08 2.57
CA THR A 108 10.02 6.32 1.78
C THR A 108 8.70 6.68 1.08
N GLY A 109 7.64 5.86 1.21
CA GLY A 109 6.40 6.00 0.42
C GLY A 109 5.74 7.36 0.58
N GLY A 110 5.73 7.89 1.81
CA GLY A 110 5.20 9.23 2.09
C GLY A 110 6.02 10.36 1.49
N GLU A 111 7.35 10.27 1.57
CA GLU A 111 8.27 11.31 1.06
C GLU A 111 8.31 11.35 -0.46
N ARG A 112 8.25 10.18 -1.10
CA ARG A 112 8.31 10.02 -2.56
C ARG A 112 6.93 9.98 -3.22
N LEU A 113 5.86 10.32 -2.49
CA LEU A 113 4.48 10.14 -2.96
C LEU A 113 4.22 10.77 -4.34
N THR A 114 4.75 11.98 -4.59
CA THR A 114 4.63 12.67 -5.89
C THR A 114 5.48 12.02 -6.98
N GLU A 115 6.69 11.55 -6.66
CA GLU A 115 7.53 10.81 -7.61
C GLU A 115 6.87 9.49 -8.04
N ILE A 116 6.28 8.78 -7.07
CA ILE A 116 5.54 7.53 -7.32
C ILE A 116 4.34 7.82 -8.23
N ALA A 117 3.59 8.90 -7.97
CA ALA A 117 2.41 9.31 -8.73
C ALA A 117 2.72 9.94 -10.11
N ALA A 118 3.98 10.08 -10.50
CA ALA A 118 4.34 10.69 -11.79
C ALA A 118 3.92 9.83 -13.00
N GLY A 119 3.60 10.50 -14.12
CA GLY A 119 3.35 9.83 -15.40
C GLY A 119 2.03 9.04 -15.46
N GLY A 120 0.93 9.62 -15.00
CA GLY A 120 -0.40 9.01 -15.05
C GLY A 120 -0.70 8.01 -13.94
N VAL A 121 0.24 7.74 -13.04
CA VAL A 121 0.07 6.78 -11.94
C VAL A 121 -0.84 7.37 -10.87
N GLU A 122 -1.86 6.61 -10.49
CA GLU A 122 -2.72 6.93 -9.35
C GLU A 122 -2.16 6.25 -8.10
N VAL A 123 -2.09 6.97 -6.99
CA VAL A 123 -1.53 6.48 -5.73
C VAL A 123 -2.48 6.80 -4.58
N VAL A 124 -2.81 5.80 -3.76
CA VAL A 124 -3.49 5.98 -2.47
C VAL A 124 -2.55 5.50 -1.38
N HIS A 125 -2.22 6.35 -0.42
CA HIS A 125 -1.32 6.03 0.67
C HIS A 125 -2.04 6.16 2.00
N PHE A 126 -2.11 5.07 2.75
CA PHE A 126 -2.70 5.00 4.08
C PHE A 126 -1.60 4.80 5.13
N ARG A 127 -1.58 5.67 6.15
CA ARG A 127 -0.63 5.62 7.27
C ARG A 127 -1.39 5.48 8.59
N PRO A 128 -1.25 4.37 9.34
CA PRO A 128 -1.97 4.18 10.59
C PRO A 128 -1.66 5.21 11.68
N MET A 129 -0.42 5.71 11.75
CA MET A 129 0.06 6.72 12.71
C MET A 129 -0.36 6.47 14.17
N PRO A 130 -0.11 5.28 14.77
CA PRO A 130 -0.61 4.96 16.10
C PRO A 130 -0.01 5.84 17.22
N GLU A 131 1.24 6.29 17.07
CA GLU A 131 1.93 7.19 18.02
C GLU A 131 1.53 8.66 17.82
N HIS A 132 1.03 9.00 16.62
CA HIS A 132 0.74 10.37 16.19
C HIS A 132 -0.59 10.44 15.43
N PRO A 133 -1.73 10.07 16.07
CA PRO A 133 -3.03 10.09 15.41
C PRO A 133 -3.42 11.50 14.93
N PRO A 134 -4.26 11.62 13.89
CA PRO A 134 -5.03 10.55 13.24
C PRO A 134 -4.24 9.72 12.22
N ALA A 135 -4.76 8.54 11.87
CA ALA A 135 -4.32 7.82 10.67
C ALA A 135 -4.54 8.72 9.44
N LEU A 136 -3.57 8.78 8.53
CA LEU A 136 -3.59 9.69 7.39
C LEU A 136 -3.89 8.93 6.11
N LEU A 137 -4.58 9.61 5.19
CA LEU A 137 -4.80 9.14 3.84
C LEU A 137 -4.49 10.25 2.85
N ASP A 138 -3.68 9.91 1.84
CA ASP A 138 -3.36 10.77 0.72
C ASP A 138 -3.70 10.07 -0.60
N TYR A 139 -4.27 10.83 -1.53
CA TYR A 139 -4.46 10.42 -2.92
C TYR A 139 -3.68 11.36 -3.83
N ALA A 140 -2.82 10.78 -4.66
CA ALA A 140 -1.96 11.49 -5.58
C ALA A 140 -2.08 10.94 -7.01
N ARG A 141 -1.89 11.82 -7.99
CA ARG A 141 -1.84 11.49 -9.41
C ARG A 141 -1.05 12.55 -10.17
N ASP A 142 -0.37 12.14 -11.23
CA ASP A 142 0.35 13.02 -12.14
C ASP A 142 1.35 13.95 -11.41
N GLY A 143 2.06 13.37 -10.44
CA GLY A 143 3.08 14.08 -9.68
C GLY A 143 2.55 15.04 -8.60
N ALA A 144 1.27 14.95 -8.23
CA ALA A 144 0.66 15.85 -7.27
C ALA A 144 -0.30 15.14 -6.32
N VAL A 145 -0.29 15.56 -5.05
CA VAL A 145 -1.34 15.20 -4.09
C VAL A 145 -2.61 15.96 -4.46
N LEU A 146 -3.66 15.22 -4.81
CA LEU A 146 -4.95 15.78 -5.19
C LEU A 146 -5.83 15.98 -3.96
N CYS A 147 -5.96 14.98 -3.10
CA CYS A 147 -6.67 15.13 -1.84
C CYS A 147 -6.05 14.30 -0.72
N GLY A 148 -6.12 14.79 0.52
CA GLY A 148 -5.80 14.00 1.70
C GLY A 148 -6.52 14.51 2.94
N PHE A 149 -6.62 13.65 3.95
CA PHE A 149 -7.23 13.93 5.25
C PHE A 149 -6.80 12.93 6.31
N GLY A 150 -6.97 13.31 7.58
CA GLY A 150 -6.93 12.40 8.70
C GLY A 150 -8.26 11.66 8.86
N LEU A 151 -8.21 10.36 9.15
CA LEU A 151 -9.40 9.57 9.47
C LEU A 151 -10.00 10.04 10.81
N GLY A 152 -11.30 10.36 10.81
CA GLY A 152 -12.00 11.06 11.89
C GLY A 152 -11.78 12.58 11.92
N GLU A 153 -10.95 13.10 11.01
CA GLU A 153 -10.68 14.52 10.82
C GLU A 153 -10.99 14.95 9.38
N GLU A 154 -11.90 14.27 8.70
CA GLU A 154 -12.19 14.44 7.26
C GLU A 154 -12.69 15.86 6.90
N ARG A 155 -13.03 16.70 7.88
CA ARG A 155 -13.31 18.13 7.67
C ARG A 155 -12.05 18.94 7.32
N TRP A 156 -10.88 18.50 7.77
CA TRP A 156 -9.58 19.10 7.52
C TRP A 156 -8.92 18.38 6.33
N ARG A 157 -9.20 18.89 5.13
CA ARG A 157 -8.72 18.31 3.87
C ARG A 157 -7.65 19.19 3.24
N TRP A 158 -6.71 18.56 2.55
CA TRP A 158 -5.62 19.24 1.84
C TRP A 158 -5.44 18.66 0.43
N GLY A 159 -4.51 19.23 -0.34
CA GLY A 159 -4.22 18.84 -1.73
C GLY A 159 -4.69 19.89 -2.73
N ARG A 160 -4.47 19.61 -4.02
CA ARG A 160 -4.89 20.52 -5.11
C ARG A 160 -6.40 20.54 -5.33
N GLU A 161 -7.06 19.44 -4.98
CA GLU A 161 -8.50 19.22 -5.09
C GLU A 161 -9.01 18.65 -3.75
N PRO A 162 -8.94 19.44 -2.66
CA PRO A 162 -9.20 18.94 -1.30
C PRO A 162 -10.61 18.38 -1.13
N ASP A 163 -11.58 18.84 -1.93
CA ASP A 163 -12.97 18.37 -1.89
C ASP A 163 -13.27 17.23 -2.88
N LEU A 164 -12.26 16.62 -3.51
CA LEU A 164 -12.42 15.55 -4.50
C LEU A 164 -13.29 14.38 -3.98
N LEU A 165 -13.16 14.03 -2.70
CA LEU A 165 -13.91 12.93 -2.06
C LEU A 165 -15.09 13.43 -1.22
N LEU A 166 -15.36 14.74 -1.18
CA LEU A 166 -16.42 15.30 -0.36
C LEU A 166 -17.81 14.73 -0.70
N PRO A 167 -18.22 14.57 -1.97
CA PRO A 167 -19.53 14.01 -2.30
C PRO A 167 -19.74 12.61 -1.71
N GLU A 168 -18.72 11.75 -1.81
CA GLU A 168 -18.77 10.37 -1.31
C GLU A 168 -18.71 10.31 0.22
N LEU A 169 -17.93 11.20 0.87
CA LEU A 169 -17.89 11.34 2.33
C LEU A 169 -19.25 11.79 2.88
N VAL A 170 -19.94 12.70 2.20
CA VAL A 170 -21.30 13.15 2.57
C VAL A 170 -22.32 12.04 2.32
N ALA A 171 -22.25 11.36 1.18
CA ALA A 171 -23.16 10.25 0.86
C ALA A 171 -23.03 9.08 1.83
N ALA A 172 -21.84 8.88 2.41
CA ALA A 172 -21.61 7.91 3.47
C ALA A 172 -21.88 8.48 4.87
N GLU A 173 -22.37 9.70 5.02
CA GLU A 173 -22.61 10.33 6.33
C GLU A 173 -21.36 10.43 7.21
N VAL A 174 -20.15 10.36 6.63
CA VAL A 174 -18.90 10.70 7.34
C VAL A 174 -18.87 12.20 7.60
N LEU A 175 -19.34 12.98 6.64
CA LEU A 175 -19.50 14.42 6.75
C LEU A 175 -20.96 14.83 6.55
N ALA A 176 -21.32 15.95 7.15
CA ALA A 176 -22.56 16.64 6.86
C ALA A 176 -22.54 17.27 5.45
N PRO A 177 -23.72 17.56 4.85
CA PRO A 177 -23.80 18.50 3.73
C PRO A 177 -23.07 19.81 4.08
N GLY A 178 -22.13 20.23 3.23
CA GLY A 178 -21.24 21.37 3.51
C GLY A 178 -19.87 20.99 4.10
N GLY A 179 -19.61 19.70 4.35
CA GLY A 179 -18.29 19.19 4.70
C GLY A 179 -17.87 19.38 6.16
N THR A 180 -18.83 19.62 7.06
CA THR A 180 -18.61 19.70 8.51
C THR A 180 -18.75 18.33 9.19
N ALA A 181 -18.18 18.19 10.39
CA ALA A 181 -18.32 16.95 11.14
C ALA A 181 -19.76 16.79 11.65
N PRO A 182 -20.34 15.57 11.67
CA PRO A 182 -21.69 15.35 12.20
C PRO A 182 -21.86 15.78 13.67
N ALA A 183 -20.81 15.63 14.50
CA ALA A 183 -20.79 16.06 15.89
C ALA A 183 -20.97 17.59 16.04
N ASP A 184 -20.52 18.39 15.07
CA ASP A 184 -20.70 19.85 15.07
C ASP A 184 -22.19 20.25 14.96
N ARG A 185 -23.07 19.30 14.61
CA ARG A 185 -24.53 19.49 14.54
C ARG A 185 -25.29 18.99 15.77
N GLY A 186 -24.61 18.61 16.84
CA GLY A 186 -25.23 18.18 18.11
C GLY A 186 -25.90 16.81 18.05
N GLY A 187 -25.46 15.94 17.14
CA GLY A 187 -25.89 14.53 17.07
C GLY A 187 -25.25 13.66 18.16
N PRO A 188 -25.70 12.40 18.32
CA PRO A 188 -25.07 11.45 19.22
C PRO A 188 -23.59 11.25 18.85
N GLU A 189 -22.74 11.16 19.87
CA GLU A 189 -21.30 10.91 19.68
C GLU A 189 -21.11 9.51 19.10
N GLU A 190 -20.85 9.45 17.80
CA GLU A 190 -20.51 8.19 17.14
C GLU A 190 -19.09 7.77 17.52
N GLY A 191 -18.90 6.47 17.78
CA GLY A 191 -17.59 5.94 18.10
C GLY A 191 -16.59 6.16 16.96
N TYR A 192 -15.43 6.71 17.28
CA TYR A 192 -14.34 7.01 16.35
C TYR A 192 -14.00 5.84 15.41
N ALA A 193 -14.04 4.60 15.89
CA ALA A 193 -13.79 3.40 15.09
C ALA A 193 -14.79 3.22 13.92
N ALA A 194 -16.08 3.52 14.13
CA ALA A 194 -17.11 3.38 13.11
C ALA A 194 -16.93 4.42 11.99
N VAL A 195 -16.56 5.66 12.33
CA VAL A 195 -16.22 6.70 11.35
C VAL A 195 -15.02 6.27 10.50
N ARG A 196 -13.95 5.76 11.13
CA ARG A 196 -12.75 5.28 10.41
C ARG A 196 -13.05 4.16 9.44
N GLU A 197 -13.83 3.16 9.86
CA GLU A 197 -14.24 2.06 8.98
C GLU A 197 -15.07 2.57 7.80
N ARG A 198 -15.97 3.53 8.05
CA ARG A 198 -16.82 4.11 7.02
C ARG A 198 -16.04 4.94 6.01
N THR A 199 -15.07 5.73 6.46
CA THR A 199 -14.14 6.49 5.62
C THR A 199 -13.32 5.55 4.73
N LEU A 200 -12.75 4.48 5.29
CA LEU A 200 -12.06 3.48 4.46
C LEU A 200 -13.01 2.79 3.48
N GLY A 201 -14.28 2.60 3.85
CA GLY A 201 -15.30 2.10 2.93
C GLY A 201 -15.59 3.05 1.77
N VAL A 202 -15.51 4.37 1.96
CA VAL A 202 -15.60 5.36 0.87
C VAL A 202 -14.42 5.21 -0.08
N VAL A 203 -13.20 5.18 0.46
CA VAL A 203 -11.96 5.06 -0.32
C VAL A 203 -11.94 3.74 -1.10
N GLU A 204 -12.24 2.63 -0.42
CA GLU A 204 -12.37 1.29 -1.01
C GLU A 204 -13.26 1.31 -2.26
N ARG A 205 -14.48 1.85 -2.15
CA ARG A 205 -15.43 1.89 -3.26
C ARG A 205 -15.00 2.86 -4.37
N ARG A 206 -14.44 4.02 -4.00
CA ARG A 206 -14.07 5.07 -4.96
C ARG A 206 -12.94 4.65 -5.89
N PHE A 207 -12.00 3.87 -5.37
CA PHE A 207 -10.79 3.45 -6.09
C PHE A 207 -10.79 1.96 -6.46
N GLY A 208 -11.73 1.18 -5.93
CA GLY A 208 -11.78 -0.27 -6.11
C GLY A 208 -10.64 -0.99 -5.39
N LEU A 209 -10.21 -0.49 -4.23
CA LEU A 209 -9.07 -1.05 -3.50
C LEU A 209 -9.43 -2.35 -2.80
N GLY A 210 -8.49 -3.29 -2.84
CA GLY A 210 -8.52 -4.50 -2.03
C GLY A 210 -7.12 -4.81 -1.52
N LEU A 211 -7.05 -5.42 -0.35
CA LEU A 211 -5.83 -5.93 0.26
C LEU A 211 -6.16 -7.23 1.00
N PRO A 212 -5.65 -8.39 0.55
CA PRO A 212 -5.83 -9.64 1.27
C PRO A 212 -5.32 -9.50 2.71
N ARG A 213 -6.10 -9.86 3.74
CA ARG A 213 -5.62 -9.81 5.13
C ARG A 213 -4.35 -10.64 5.35
N ALA A 214 -4.26 -11.77 4.65
CA ALA A 214 -3.07 -12.62 4.65
C ALA A 214 -1.80 -11.87 4.22
N ALA A 215 -1.92 -10.75 3.47
CA ALA A 215 -0.80 -9.91 3.06
C ALA A 215 0.03 -9.43 4.26
N LEU A 216 -0.56 -9.18 5.43
CA LEU A 216 0.20 -8.73 6.61
C LEU A 216 1.01 -9.82 7.31
N GLY A 217 0.64 -11.09 7.12
CA GLY A 217 1.22 -12.20 7.86
C GLY A 217 1.68 -13.30 6.93
N GLU A 218 0.75 -14.17 6.55
CA GLU A 218 1.04 -15.46 5.93
C GLU A 218 1.49 -15.37 4.47
N LEU A 219 0.95 -14.41 3.71
CA LEU A 219 1.23 -14.28 2.29
C LEU A 219 2.70 -13.86 2.10
N ARG A 220 3.41 -14.68 1.34
CA ARG A 220 4.81 -14.44 1.00
C ARG A 220 4.89 -13.53 -0.21
N LEU A 221 5.57 -12.40 -0.06
CA LEU A 221 5.72 -11.36 -1.06
C LEU A 221 7.19 -10.98 -1.22
N PRO A 222 7.67 -10.65 -2.42
CA PRO A 222 9.00 -10.06 -2.59
C PRO A 222 9.17 -8.83 -1.70
N ALA A 223 10.33 -8.74 -1.01
CA ALA A 223 10.67 -7.60 -0.19
C ALA A 223 11.85 -6.83 -0.76
N TYR A 224 11.85 -5.51 -0.54
CA TYR A 224 12.89 -4.61 -1.01
C TYR A 224 13.27 -3.61 0.08
N ALA A 225 14.57 -3.35 0.23
CA ALA A 225 15.03 -2.18 0.96
C ALA A 225 14.77 -0.95 0.11
N VAL A 226 14.10 0.05 0.69
CA VAL A 226 13.83 1.35 0.06
C VAL A 226 14.63 2.48 0.69
N ARG A 227 15.21 2.22 1.87
CA ARG A 227 16.13 3.09 2.59
C ARG A 227 17.08 2.26 3.46
N GLY A 228 18.28 2.77 3.65
CA GLY A 228 19.28 2.14 4.51
C GLY A 228 19.78 0.80 3.98
N THR A 229 20.27 -0.04 4.87
CA THR A 229 20.84 -1.36 4.54
C THR A 229 20.39 -2.42 5.53
N PRO A 230 19.07 -2.72 5.60
CA PRO A 230 18.58 -3.83 6.39
C PRO A 230 19.18 -5.16 5.90
N GLY A 231 19.07 -6.21 6.71
CA GLY A 231 19.57 -7.57 6.47
C GLY A 231 18.86 -8.31 5.33
N MET A 232 18.89 -7.75 4.11
CA MET A 232 18.17 -8.28 2.94
C MET A 232 18.82 -9.54 2.34
N SER A 233 20.01 -9.93 2.79
CA SER A 233 20.70 -11.11 2.29
C SER A 233 20.01 -12.41 2.72
N ARG A 234 19.59 -13.21 1.74
CA ARG A 234 19.29 -14.65 1.89
C ARG A 234 20.34 -15.48 1.16
#